data_AF-A0ABD7X3G8-F1
#
_entry.id   AF-A0ABD7X3G8-F1
#
_cell.length_a   1.000
_cell.length_b   1.000
_cell.length_c   1.000
_cell.angle_alpha   90.00
_cell.angle_beta   90.00
_cell.angle_gamma   90.00
#
_symmetry.space_group_name_H-M   'P 1'
#
loop_
_entity.id
_entity.type
_entity.pdbx_description
1 polymer ?
#
loop_
_entity_poly.entity_id
_entity_poly.type
_entity_poly.pdbx_seq_one_letter_code
_entity_poly.pdbx_strand_id
1 'polypeptide(L)'
;MSLLQTLQQQTLPAKYTELTENEMKRRVLEIKKNLGSKLFLLGHHYQKDEVYEFADAVGDSLQLAQIAAENREAEHIVFCGVHFMAETADILTDENQKVILPDMRAGCSMADMATIQQTEKAWPVLQDLFGDTIIPLTYVNSTAAIKSFVGEHDGATVTSSNAKNMVEWAFSKKERILFLPDQHLGRNTAYDLGVGLDEMAIWNPIEEMLEYEGDINNIKVILWKGHCSVHENFTVKNIDYLREKQPEMNIIVHPECSYEVVQKSDYAGSTKYIIDTIEKAPSGSKWAIGTEMNLVKRIINSHPDKEIVSLNPYMCPCLTMNRIDLPHLLWALESIEEGKEVNQIKVDKHTAEGAVKALTNMLERA
;
A
#
# COMPACT_ATOMS: atom_id res chain seq x y z
N MET A 1 -10.12 2.70 15.84
CA MET A 1 -10.45 1.82 16.99
C MET A 1 -9.24 1.69 17.92
N SER A 2 -9.46 1.50 19.22
CA SER A 2 -8.38 1.24 20.20
C SER A 2 -7.79 -0.16 20.03
N LEU A 3 -6.48 -0.34 20.23
CA LEU A 3 -5.77 -1.63 20.19
C LEU A 3 -6.45 -2.70 21.08
N LEU A 4 -7.06 -2.27 22.20
CA LEU A 4 -7.79 -3.14 23.13
C LEU A 4 -9.13 -3.65 22.58
N GLN A 5 -9.78 -2.90 21.68
CA GLN A 5 -10.98 -3.36 20.96
C GLN A 5 -10.60 -4.31 19.82
N THR A 6 -9.46 -4.08 19.17
CA THR A 6 -8.89 -5.00 18.17
C THR A 6 -8.51 -6.35 18.79
N LEU A 7 -8.05 -6.37 20.04
CA LEU A 7 -7.72 -7.60 20.79
C LEU A 7 -8.95 -8.43 21.21
N GLN A 8 -10.18 -7.91 21.08
CA GLN A 8 -11.42 -8.69 21.25
C GLN A 8 -11.86 -9.41 19.96
N GLN A 9 -11.10 -9.30 18.86
CA GLN A 9 -11.43 -9.94 17.59
C GLN A 9 -11.28 -11.47 17.65
N GLN A 10 -12.14 -12.15 16.90
CA GLN A 10 -12.16 -13.60 16.79
C GLN A 10 -10.79 -14.11 16.31
N THR A 11 -10.16 -14.96 17.12
CA THR A 11 -8.93 -15.66 16.76
C THR A 11 -9.25 -16.83 15.84
N LEU A 12 -8.36 -17.12 14.88
CA LEU A 12 -8.46 -18.28 13.99
C LEU A 12 -8.80 -19.55 14.80
N PRO A 13 -9.93 -20.22 14.50
CA PRO A 13 -10.28 -21.45 15.20
C PRO A 13 -9.23 -22.56 15.00
N ALA A 14 -8.90 -23.28 16.07
CA ALA A 14 -7.84 -24.30 16.06
C ALA A 14 -8.00 -25.36 14.96
N LYS A 15 -9.25 -25.69 14.59
CA LYS A 15 -9.57 -26.65 13.52
C LYS A 15 -8.85 -26.34 12.20
N TYR A 16 -8.61 -25.07 11.87
CA TYR A 16 -7.95 -24.69 10.61
C TYR A 16 -6.43 -24.88 10.65
N THR A 17 -5.82 -24.87 11.84
CA THR A 17 -4.38 -25.10 11.99
C THR A 17 -4.01 -26.59 11.92
N GLU A 18 -4.99 -27.48 12.07
CA GLU A 18 -4.81 -28.93 12.04
C GLU A 18 -5.05 -29.54 10.65
N LEU A 19 -5.58 -28.75 9.70
CA LEU A 19 -5.84 -29.22 8.34
C LEU A 19 -4.56 -29.31 7.51
N THR A 20 -4.50 -30.30 6.62
CA THR A 20 -3.44 -30.36 5.61
C THR A 20 -3.69 -29.30 4.53
N GLU A 21 -2.62 -28.81 3.92
CA GLU A 21 -2.69 -27.83 2.83
C GLU A 21 -3.63 -28.31 1.70
N ASN A 22 -3.48 -29.54 1.24
CA ASN A 22 -4.32 -30.11 0.18
C ASN A 22 -5.81 -30.13 0.55
N GLU A 23 -6.14 -30.45 1.81
CA GLU A 23 -7.53 -30.44 2.26
C GLU A 23 -8.09 -29.02 2.29
N MET A 24 -7.30 -28.04 2.73
CA MET A 24 -7.72 -26.63 2.70
C MET A 24 -7.95 -26.14 1.28
N LYS A 25 -7.01 -26.39 0.35
CA LYS A 25 -7.14 -26.00 -1.06
C LYS A 25 -8.39 -26.60 -1.71
N ARG A 26 -8.66 -27.89 -1.46
CA ARG A 26 -9.85 -28.58 -1.95
C ARG A 26 -11.14 -27.89 -1.49
N ARG A 27 -11.21 -27.53 -0.21
CA ARG A 27 -12.38 -26.83 0.36
C ARG A 27 -12.55 -25.41 -0.17
N VAL A 28 -11.45 -24.66 -0.30
CA VAL A 28 -11.49 -23.32 -0.92
C VAL A 28 -12.10 -23.40 -2.32
N LEU A 29 -11.66 -24.36 -3.15
CA LEU A 29 -12.20 -24.55 -4.50
C LEU A 29 -13.69 -24.97 -4.49
N GLU A 30 -14.09 -25.81 -3.53
CA GLU A 30 -15.48 -26.23 -3.34
C GLU A 30 -16.38 -25.04 -2.99
N ILE A 31 -15.95 -24.20 -2.04
CA ILE A 31 -16.70 -22.99 -1.64
C ILE A 31 -16.77 -21.98 -2.79
N LYS A 32 -15.66 -21.75 -3.51
CA LYS A 32 -15.66 -20.88 -4.70
C LYS A 32 -16.67 -21.37 -5.74
N LYS A 33 -16.74 -22.68 -5.97
CA LYS A 33 -17.71 -23.28 -6.89
C LYS A 33 -19.15 -23.13 -6.40
N ASN A 34 -19.40 -23.31 -5.11
CA ASN A 34 -20.73 -23.24 -4.51
C ASN A 34 -21.29 -21.81 -4.52
N LEU A 35 -20.46 -20.81 -4.18
CA LEU A 35 -20.86 -19.41 -4.15
C LEU A 35 -20.89 -18.77 -5.55
N GLY A 36 -20.10 -19.27 -6.49
CA GLY A 36 -20.10 -18.80 -7.88
C GLY A 36 -19.85 -17.30 -7.98
N SER A 37 -20.66 -16.59 -8.76
CA SER A 37 -20.52 -15.14 -8.96
C SER A 37 -20.83 -14.29 -7.73
N LYS A 38 -21.43 -14.86 -6.68
CA LYS A 38 -21.69 -14.13 -5.42
C LYS A 38 -20.42 -13.87 -4.61
N LEU A 39 -19.33 -14.56 -4.93
CA LEU A 39 -18.04 -14.45 -4.26
C LEU A 39 -17.00 -13.89 -5.23
N PHE A 40 -16.17 -12.96 -4.74
CA PHE A 40 -15.06 -12.40 -5.50
C PHE A 40 -13.81 -12.24 -4.63
N LEU A 41 -12.73 -12.92 -4.99
CA LEU A 41 -11.46 -12.92 -4.27
C LEU A 41 -10.47 -11.97 -4.96
N LEU A 42 -9.99 -11.00 -4.20
CA LEU A 42 -9.01 -10.02 -4.67
C LEU A 42 -7.66 -10.31 -4.02
N GLY A 43 -6.61 -10.49 -4.82
CA GLY A 43 -5.25 -10.77 -4.33
C GLY A 43 -4.28 -9.63 -4.62
N HIS A 44 -3.63 -9.09 -3.60
CA HIS A 44 -2.54 -8.13 -3.82
C HIS A 44 -1.28 -8.83 -4.38
N HIS A 45 -0.47 -8.14 -5.18
CA HIS A 45 0.78 -8.69 -5.74
C HIS A 45 1.76 -9.23 -4.70
N TYR A 46 1.75 -8.71 -3.47
CA TYR A 46 2.61 -9.18 -2.38
C TYR A 46 2.08 -10.41 -1.64
N GLN A 47 0.92 -10.94 -2.06
CA GLN A 47 0.31 -12.04 -1.34
C GLN A 47 1.07 -13.36 -1.54
N LYS A 48 1.02 -14.24 -0.54
CA LYS A 48 1.59 -15.59 -0.62
C LYS A 48 0.96 -16.40 -1.75
N ASP A 49 1.75 -17.25 -2.39
CA ASP A 49 1.28 -18.05 -3.54
C ASP A 49 0.11 -18.98 -3.18
N GLU A 50 0.07 -19.53 -1.95
CA GLU A 50 -1.02 -20.38 -1.43
C GLU A 50 -2.38 -19.67 -1.31
N VAL A 51 -2.39 -18.34 -1.32
CA VAL A 51 -3.62 -17.52 -1.33
C VAL A 51 -3.81 -16.92 -2.72
N TYR A 52 -2.72 -16.46 -3.33
CA TYR A 52 -2.68 -15.84 -4.65
C TYR A 52 -3.31 -16.72 -5.73
N GLU A 53 -3.10 -18.04 -5.68
CA GLU A 53 -3.66 -18.98 -6.66
C GLU A 53 -5.20 -19.01 -6.69
N PHE A 54 -5.86 -18.53 -5.63
CA PHE A 54 -7.31 -18.47 -5.52
C PHE A 54 -7.89 -17.09 -5.87
N ALA A 55 -7.07 -16.08 -6.19
CA ALA A 55 -7.55 -14.76 -6.54
C ALA A 55 -8.29 -14.77 -7.90
N ASP A 56 -9.47 -14.15 -7.95
CA ASP A 56 -10.22 -13.91 -9.19
C ASP A 56 -9.67 -12.69 -9.95
N ALA A 57 -9.11 -11.73 -9.22
CA ALA A 57 -8.35 -10.62 -9.78
C ALA A 57 -7.11 -10.32 -8.93
N VAL A 58 -6.04 -9.88 -9.60
CA VAL A 58 -4.78 -9.50 -8.97
C VAL A 58 -4.39 -8.10 -9.42
N GLY A 59 -3.89 -7.29 -8.49
CA GLY A 59 -3.47 -5.93 -8.78
C GLY A 59 -2.82 -5.21 -7.60
N ASP A 60 -2.52 -3.94 -7.83
CA ASP A 60 -2.13 -2.98 -6.80
C ASP A 60 -3.38 -2.47 -6.02
N SER A 61 -3.15 -1.84 -4.86
CA SER A 61 -4.19 -1.45 -3.89
C SER A 61 -5.42 -0.76 -4.49
N LEU A 62 -5.22 0.28 -5.30
CA LEU A 62 -6.31 1.09 -5.87
C LEU A 62 -7.04 0.33 -6.97
N GLN A 63 -6.29 -0.35 -7.84
CA GLN A 63 -6.85 -1.14 -8.94
C GLN A 63 -7.81 -2.19 -8.40
N LEU A 64 -7.42 -2.90 -7.33
CA LEU A 64 -8.29 -3.89 -6.70
C LEU A 64 -9.58 -3.26 -6.15
N ALA A 65 -9.50 -2.08 -5.55
CA ALA A 65 -10.69 -1.38 -5.05
C ALA A 65 -11.62 -0.92 -6.18
N GLN A 66 -11.08 -0.49 -7.33
CA GLN A 66 -11.89 -0.16 -8.51
C GLN A 66 -12.55 -1.39 -9.10
N ILE A 67 -11.81 -2.49 -9.27
CA ILE A 67 -12.35 -3.77 -9.77
C ILE A 67 -13.44 -4.31 -8.81
N ALA A 68 -13.26 -4.15 -7.49
CA ALA A 68 -14.28 -4.48 -6.50
C ALA A 68 -15.59 -3.72 -6.76
N ALA A 69 -15.50 -2.41 -6.97
CA ALA A 69 -16.65 -1.54 -7.22
C ALA A 69 -17.29 -1.76 -8.61
N GLU A 70 -16.52 -2.19 -9.61
CA GLU A 70 -17.04 -2.53 -10.95
C GLU A 70 -17.81 -3.85 -10.96
N ASN A 71 -17.45 -4.80 -10.09
CA ASN A 71 -18.15 -6.08 -9.97
C ASN A 71 -19.49 -5.90 -9.25
N ARG A 72 -20.60 -5.89 -9.99
CA ARG A 72 -21.96 -5.74 -9.43
C ARG A 72 -22.66 -7.07 -9.12
N GLU A 73 -22.02 -8.21 -9.40
CA GLU A 73 -22.59 -9.54 -9.17
C GLU A 73 -22.22 -10.10 -7.79
N ALA A 74 -21.03 -9.78 -7.31
CA ALA A 74 -20.51 -10.29 -6.05
C ALA A 74 -21.15 -9.62 -4.84
N GLU A 75 -21.80 -10.43 -4.00
CA GLU A 75 -22.32 -10.05 -2.68
C GLU A 75 -21.19 -10.05 -1.63
N HIS A 76 -20.16 -10.87 -1.83
CA HIS A 76 -19.03 -11.04 -0.91
C HIS A 76 -17.71 -10.79 -1.64
N ILE A 77 -16.97 -9.79 -1.17
CA ILE A 77 -15.64 -9.44 -1.67
C ILE A 77 -14.62 -9.82 -0.60
N VAL A 78 -13.84 -10.86 -0.84
CA VAL A 78 -12.76 -11.27 0.07
C VAL A 78 -11.47 -10.60 -0.39
N PHE A 79 -11.00 -9.63 0.41
CA PHE A 79 -9.83 -8.82 0.07
C PHE A 79 -8.56 -9.42 0.72
N CYS A 80 -7.80 -10.19 -0.05
CA CYS A 80 -6.53 -10.80 0.37
C CYS A 80 -5.37 -9.80 0.28
N GLY A 81 -5.43 -8.78 1.15
CA GLY A 81 -4.42 -7.73 1.28
C GLY A 81 -4.32 -7.26 2.74
N VAL A 82 -4.32 -5.95 2.96
CA VAL A 82 -4.25 -5.34 4.31
C VAL A 82 -5.43 -4.40 4.55
N HIS A 83 -5.65 -4.04 5.81
CA HIS A 83 -6.83 -3.34 6.32
C HIS A 83 -7.24 -2.12 5.51
N PHE A 84 -6.33 -1.18 5.27
CA PHE A 84 -6.66 0.04 4.53
C PHE A 84 -7.09 -0.21 3.08
N MET A 85 -6.61 -1.31 2.46
CA MET A 85 -7.00 -1.66 1.09
C MET A 85 -8.45 -2.14 1.08
N ALA A 86 -8.81 -2.96 2.06
CA ALA A 86 -10.18 -3.42 2.26
C ALA A 86 -11.12 -2.26 2.68
N GLU A 87 -10.66 -1.28 3.46
CA GLU A 87 -11.41 -0.04 3.72
C GLU A 87 -11.67 0.72 2.42
N THR A 88 -10.65 0.84 1.55
CA THR A 88 -10.80 1.53 0.26
C THR A 88 -11.79 0.81 -0.65
N ALA A 89 -11.82 -0.53 -0.61
CA ALA A 89 -12.85 -1.30 -1.31
C ALA A 89 -14.25 -1.02 -0.75
N ASP A 90 -14.47 -1.09 0.59
CA ASP A 90 -15.79 -0.83 1.20
C ASP A 90 -16.28 0.61 0.91
N ILE A 91 -15.38 1.59 0.85
CA ILE A 91 -15.71 2.98 0.48
C ILE A 91 -16.25 3.09 -0.95
N LEU A 92 -15.71 2.30 -1.90
CA LEU A 92 -16.05 2.40 -3.32
C LEU A 92 -17.18 1.45 -3.75
N THR A 93 -17.39 0.35 -3.02
CA THR A 93 -18.42 -0.66 -3.33
C THR A 93 -19.82 -0.25 -2.85
N ASP A 94 -20.85 -0.88 -3.39
CA ASP A 94 -22.24 -0.61 -2.99
C ASP A 94 -22.60 -1.23 -1.63
N GLU A 95 -23.69 -0.75 -1.01
CA GLU A 95 -24.20 -1.25 0.27
C GLU A 95 -24.58 -2.74 0.27
N ASN A 96 -24.85 -3.32 -0.91
CA ASN A 96 -25.17 -4.74 -1.07
C ASN A 96 -23.92 -5.64 -1.07
N GLN A 97 -22.73 -5.06 -1.15
CA GLN A 97 -21.47 -5.78 -1.18
C GLN A 97 -20.84 -5.76 0.21
N LYS A 98 -20.41 -6.92 0.68
CA LYS A 98 -19.70 -7.06 1.95
C LYS A 98 -18.23 -7.27 1.66
N VAL A 99 -17.39 -6.37 2.16
CA VAL A 99 -15.93 -6.54 2.07
C VAL A 99 -15.43 -7.26 3.32
N ILE A 100 -14.72 -8.38 3.11
CA ILE A 100 -14.20 -9.25 4.17
C ILE A 100 -12.67 -9.28 4.09
N LEU A 101 -12.01 -9.05 5.22
CA LEU A 101 -10.56 -9.21 5.37
C LEU A 101 -10.27 -10.51 6.14
N PRO A 102 -9.58 -11.51 5.57
CA PRO A 102 -9.42 -12.81 6.23
C PRO A 102 -8.77 -12.78 7.63
N ASP A 103 -7.84 -11.86 7.89
CA ASP A 103 -7.30 -11.59 9.23
C ASP A 103 -7.30 -10.09 9.51
N MET A 104 -8.10 -9.63 10.49
CA MET A 104 -8.18 -8.22 10.87
C MET A 104 -6.87 -7.63 11.38
N ARG A 105 -5.90 -8.47 11.75
CA ARG A 105 -4.55 -8.06 12.15
C ARG A 105 -3.63 -7.81 10.95
N ALA A 106 -4.07 -8.07 9.71
CA ALA A 106 -3.36 -7.71 8.48
C ALA A 106 -3.39 -6.19 8.28
N GLY A 107 -2.60 -5.46 9.08
CA GLY A 107 -2.44 -4.01 9.00
C GLY A 107 -1.31 -3.57 8.07
N CYS A 108 -0.87 -2.32 8.21
CA CYS A 108 0.31 -1.80 7.53
C CYS A 108 1.03 -0.86 8.48
N SER A 109 2.25 -1.24 8.89
CA SER A 109 3.05 -0.47 9.85
C SER A 109 3.17 0.99 9.43
N MET A 110 3.40 1.24 8.13
CA MET A 110 3.50 2.57 7.57
C MET A 110 2.19 3.37 7.62
N ALA A 111 1.06 2.75 7.29
CA ALA A 111 -0.24 3.40 7.40
C ALA A 111 -0.54 3.80 8.85
N ASP A 112 -0.11 2.97 9.81
CA ASP A 112 -0.26 3.21 11.24
C ASP A 112 0.72 4.27 11.79
N MET A 113 1.75 4.69 11.02
CA MET A 113 2.65 5.79 11.41
C MET A 113 2.01 7.18 11.29
N ALA A 114 0.89 7.31 10.57
CA ALA A 114 0.07 8.52 10.52
C ALA A 114 -1.35 8.22 11.02
N THR A 115 -1.57 8.45 12.31
CA THR A 115 -2.91 8.31 12.90
C THR A 115 -3.72 9.59 12.71
N ILE A 116 -5.05 9.47 12.67
CA ILE A 116 -5.93 10.65 12.60
C ILE A 116 -5.71 11.58 13.79
N GLN A 117 -5.50 11.03 14.98
CA GLN A 117 -5.24 11.82 16.20
C GLN A 117 -3.95 12.64 16.09
N GLN A 118 -2.89 12.08 15.51
CA GLN A 118 -1.65 12.82 15.28
C GLN A 118 -1.83 13.88 14.18
N THR A 119 -2.59 13.55 13.14
CA THR A 119 -2.82 14.46 12.00
C THR A 119 -3.65 15.67 12.42
N GLU A 120 -4.72 15.47 13.20
CA GLU A 120 -5.56 16.54 13.75
C GLU A 120 -4.80 17.44 14.73
N LYS A 121 -3.77 16.93 15.41
CA LYS A 121 -2.87 17.74 16.25
C LYS A 121 -1.84 18.51 15.42
N ALA A 122 -1.27 17.87 14.41
CA ALA A 122 -0.26 18.46 13.54
C ALA A 122 -0.82 19.60 12.70
N TRP A 123 -2.02 19.42 12.17
CA TRP A 123 -2.65 20.35 11.25
C TRP A 123 -2.74 21.80 11.76
N PRO A 124 -3.29 22.10 12.95
CA PRO A 124 -3.33 23.47 13.45
C PRO A 124 -1.94 24.06 13.65
N VAL A 125 -0.94 23.28 14.08
CA VAL A 125 0.45 23.75 14.23
C VAL A 125 1.03 24.15 12.88
N LEU A 126 0.85 23.31 11.86
CA LEU A 126 1.29 23.61 10.50
C LEU A 126 0.54 24.82 9.91
N GLN A 127 -0.75 24.95 10.22
CA GLN A 127 -1.56 26.08 9.80
C GLN A 127 -1.13 27.38 10.48
N ASP A 128 -0.72 27.36 11.74
CA ASP A 128 -0.19 28.54 12.45
C ASP A 128 1.17 28.97 11.89
N LEU A 129 2.01 28.02 11.47
CA LEU A 129 3.32 28.30 10.88
C LEU A 129 3.23 28.85 9.45
N PHE A 130 2.34 28.29 8.63
CA PHE A 130 2.34 28.52 7.18
C PHE A 130 1.07 29.15 6.62
N GLY A 131 0.05 29.37 7.44
CA GLY A 131 -1.27 29.83 6.99
C GLY A 131 -1.92 28.90 5.98
N ASP A 132 -2.93 29.39 5.26
CA ASP A 132 -3.68 28.63 4.24
C ASP A 132 -2.87 28.43 2.93
N THR A 133 -1.68 27.85 3.06
CA THR A 133 -0.75 27.60 1.95
C THR A 133 -0.47 26.11 1.76
N ILE A 134 -1.06 25.24 2.58
CA ILE A 134 -0.80 23.79 2.60
C ILE A 134 -1.97 23.04 1.96
N ILE A 135 -1.66 22.17 0.99
CA ILE A 135 -2.57 21.13 0.49
C ILE A 135 -2.09 19.75 0.97
N PRO A 136 -2.93 18.93 1.61
CA PRO A 136 -2.53 17.60 2.02
C PRO A 136 -2.64 16.60 0.86
N LEU A 137 -1.63 15.77 0.71
CA LEU A 137 -1.62 14.57 -0.12
C LEU A 137 -1.41 13.36 0.78
N THR A 138 -2.22 12.32 0.63
CA THR A 138 -1.99 11.06 1.36
C THR A 138 -1.86 9.89 0.41
N TYR A 139 -0.83 9.08 0.60
CA TYR A 139 -0.70 7.82 -0.11
C TYR A 139 -1.90 6.91 0.22
N VAL A 140 -2.38 6.14 -0.75
CA VAL A 140 -3.47 5.16 -0.54
C VAL A 140 -3.18 4.19 0.60
N ASN A 141 -1.90 3.98 0.94
CA ASN A 141 -1.42 3.26 2.12
C ASN A 141 -1.61 4.08 3.42
N SER A 142 -2.86 4.44 3.69
CA SER A 142 -3.32 5.26 4.83
C SER A 142 -4.72 4.80 5.24
N THR A 143 -5.12 5.02 6.49
CA THR A 143 -6.48 4.64 6.94
C THR A 143 -7.58 5.45 6.24
N ALA A 144 -8.81 4.93 6.23
CA ALA A 144 -9.99 5.68 5.77
C ALA A 144 -10.14 7.04 6.46
N ALA A 145 -9.82 7.13 7.76
CA ALA A 145 -9.88 8.39 8.52
C ALA A 145 -8.91 9.44 7.99
N ILE A 146 -7.68 9.05 7.63
CA ILE A 146 -6.71 9.96 7.00
C ILE A 146 -7.21 10.41 5.62
N LYS A 147 -7.76 9.49 4.82
CA LYS A 147 -8.36 9.85 3.53
C LYS A 147 -9.50 10.86 3.69
N SER A 148 -10.36 10.69 4.71
CA SER A 148 -11.44 11.63 5.03
C SER A 148 -10.90 13.02 5.36
N PHE A 149 -9.95 13.08 6.30
CA PHE A 149 -9.27 14.32 6.68
C PHE A 149 -8.69 15.04 5.46
N VAL A 150 -7.95 14.32 4.61
CA VAL A 150 -7.38 14.89 3.38
C VAL A 150 -8.46 15.44 2.45
N GLY A 151 -9.56 14.71 2.27
CA GLY A 151 -10.67 15.15 1.41
C GLY A 151 -11.47 16.33 1.98
N GLU A 152 -11.55 16.45 3.30
CA GLU A 152 -12.15 17.60 4.00
C GLU A 152 -11.29 18.87 3.89
N HIS A 153 -9.99 18.71 3.63
CA HIS A 153 -9.02 19.79 3.42
C HIS A 153 -8.65 20.00 1.94
N ASP A 154 -9.57 19.63 1.02
CA ASP A 154 -9.45 19.78 -0.43
C ASP A 154 -8.23 19.08 -1.07
N GLY A 155 -7.61 18.17 -0.32
CA GLY A 155 -6.47 17.37 -0.74
C GLY A 155 -6.86 16.17 -1.60
N ALA A 156 -5.89 15.31 -1.85
CA ALA A 156 -6.10 14.11 -2.65
C ALA A 156 -5.33 12.91 -2.13
N THR A 157 -5.82 11.71 -2.45
CA THR A 157 -4.98 10.52 -2.32
C THR A 157 -3.92 10.47 -3.43
N VAL A 158 -2.88 9.67 -3.25
CA VAL A 158 -1.87 9.37 -4.29
C VAL A 158 -1.53 7.89 -4.30
N THR A 159 -0.94 7.38 -5.38
CA THR A 159 -0.30 6.06 -5.46
C THR A 159 1.15 6.21 -5.92
N SER A 160 1.98 5.18 -5.78
CA SER A 160 3.34 5.21 -6.35
C SER A 160 3.35 5.29 -7.88
N SER A 161 2.25 4.96 -8.56
CA SER A 161 2.13 5.06 -10.03
C SER A 161 1.78 6.45 -10.54
N ASN A 162 1.05 7.26 -9.77
CA ASN A 162 0.59 8.59 -10.18
C ASN A 162 1.12 9.72 -9.29
N ALA A 163 2.05 9.43 -8.36
CA ALA A 163 2.58 10.39 -7.39
C ALA A 163 3.06 11.68 -8.07
N LYS A 164 3.77 11.56 -9.20
CA LYS A 164 4.28 12.72 -9.95
C LYS A 164 3.15 13.67 -10.39
N ASN A 165 2.14 13.15 -11.07
CA ASN A 165 0.99 13.93 -11.53
C ASN A 165 0.25 14.59 -10.34
N MET A 166 0.14 13.88 -9.21
CA MET A 166 -0.56 14.39 -8.03
C MET A 166 0.23 15.48 -7.31
N VAL A 167 1.56 15.37 -7.23
CA VAL A 167 2.43 16.42 -6.67
C VAL A 167 2.42 17.67 -7.55
N GLU A 168 2.50 17.53 -8.88
CA GLU A 168 2.34 18.65 -9.82
C GLU A 168 0.97 19.34 -9.65
N TRP A 169 -0.10 18.56 -9.55
CA TRP A 169 -1.43 19.09 -9.28
C TRP A 169 -1.50 19.83 -7.96
N ALA A 170 -0.93 19.29 -6.89
CA ALA A 170 -0.95 19.91 -5.58
C ALA A 170 -0.23 21.27 -5.59
N PHE A 171 0.91 21.39 -6.27
CA PHE A 171 1.59 22.68 -6.47
C PHE A 171 0.78 23.68 -7.32
N SER A 172 -0.12 23.21 -8.18
CA SER A 172 -1.06 24.09 -8.88
C SER A 172 -2.17 24.66 -7.97
N LYS A 173 -2.39 24.04 -6.80
CA LYS A 173 -3.45 24.42 -5.86
C LYS A 173 -2.94 25.33 -4.76
N LYS A 174 -1.83 24.98 -4.13
CA LYS A 174 -1.25 25.74 -3.02
C LYS A 174 0.26 25.71 -3.07
N GLU A 175 0.89 26.58 -2.28
CA GLU A 175 2.34 26.76 -2.27
C GLU A 175 3.09 25.56 -1.68
N ARG A 176 2.48 24.88 -0.69
CA ARG A 176 3.10 23.83 0.11
C ARG A 176 2.28 22.55 0.09
N ILE A 177 2.96 21.42 0.16
CA ILE A 177 2.35 20.10 0.24
C ILE A 177 2.63 19.49 1.61
N LEU A 178 1.60 18.95 2.27
CA LEU A 178 1.79 17.99 3.37
C LEU A 178 1.63 16.58 2.80
N PHE A 179 2.70 15.78 2.78
CA PHE A 179 2.69 14.44 2.21
C PHE A 179 2.69 13.37 3.30
N LEU A 180 1.64 12.53 3.34
CA LEU A 180 1.47 11.45 4.32
C LEU A 180 1.41 10.07 3.66
N PRO A 181 1.66 8.98 4.40
CA PRO A 181 2.52 8.92 5.58
C PRO A 181 3.99 8.72 5.21
N ASP A 182 4.30 8.36 3.95
CA ASP A 182 5.63 7.93 3.53
C ASP A 182 6.50 9.12 3.10
N GLN A 183 7.55 9.39 3.88
CA GLN A 183 8.49 10.47 3.59
C GLN A 183 9.31 10.21 2.32
N HIS A 184 9.60 8.97 1.98
CA HIS A 184 10.49 8.60 0.89
C HIS A 184 9.77 8.72 -0.44
N LEU A 185 8.53 8.20 -0.55
CA LEU A 185 7.70 8.42 -1.72
C LEU A 185 7.51 9.91 -1.98
N GLY A 186 7.16 10.69 -0.95
CA GLY A 186 7.00 12.13 -1.07
C GLY A 186 8.30 12.84 -1.49
N ARG A 187 9.42 12.52 -0.83
CA ARG A 187 10.75 13.10 -1.11
C ARG A 187 11.23 12.79 -2.51
N ASN A 188 11.23 11.52 -2.91
CA ASN A 188 11.70 11.07 -4.21
C ASN A 188 10.86 11.71 -5.33
N THR A 189 9.54 11.71 -5.17
CA THR A 189 8.63 12.33 -6.16
C THR A 189 8.85 13.83 -6.29
N ALA A 190 8.95 14.56 -5.17
CA ALA A 190 9.16 15.99 -5.19
C ALA A 190 10.53 16.38 -5.74
N TYR A 191 11.57 15.59 -5.42
CA TYR A 191 12.92 15.80 -5.94
C TYR A 191 12.99 15.62 -7.46
N ASP A 192 12.34 14.58 -8.00
CA ASP A 192 12.24 14.34 -9.44
C ASP A 192 11.47 15.46 -10.19
N LEU A 193 10.70 16.27 -9.46
CA LEU A 193 10.00 17.46 -9.94
C LEU A 193 10.79 18.77 -9.74
N GLY A 194 12.02 18.68 -9.23
CA GLY A 194 12.93 19.80 -9.08
C GLY A 194 12.85 20.54 -7.74
N VAL A 195 12.13 20.00 -6.75
CA VAL A 195 12.15 20.53 -5.37
C VAL A 195 13.45 20.12 -4.69
N GLY A 196 14.23 21.09 -4.21
CA GLY A 196 15.48 20.84 -3.50
C GLY A 196 15.25 20.09 -2.18
N LEU A 197 16.23 19.29 -1.74
CA LEU A 197 16.15 18.63 -0.42
C LEU A 197 16.11 19.66 0.72
N ASP A 198 16.71 20.82 0.51
CA ASP A 198 16.68 21.98 1.40
C ASP A 198 15.35 22.75 1.35
N GLU A 199 14.41 22.39 0.47
CA GLU A 199 13.04 22.90 0.44
C GLU A 199 12.04 21.91 1.07
N MET A 200 12.54 20.84 1.70
CA MET A 200 11.73 19.80 2.33
C MET A 200 11.95 19.77 3.85
N ALA A 201 10.85 19.72 4.60
CA ALA A 201 10.87 19.53 6.05
C ALA A 201 10.24 18.18 6.42
N ILE A 202 10.60 17.63 7.57
CA ILE A 202 10.01 16.40 8.09
C ILE A 202 9.13 16.74 9.29
N TRP A 203 7.85 16.37 9.27
CA TRP A 203 7.00 16.43 10.46
C TRP A 203 7.18 15.15 11.28
N ASN A 204 7.69 15.28 12.50
CA ASN A 204 7.82 14.18 13.46
C ASN A 204 6.57 14.10 14.34
N PRO A 205 5.71 13.08 14.18
CA PRO A 205 4.43 13.00 14.88
C PRO A 205 4.54 12.41 16.30
N ILE A 206 5.74 11.95 16.70
CA ILE A 206 6.00 11.47 18.06
C ILE A 206 6.43 12.64 18.94
N GLU A 207 7.34 13.47 18.41
CA GLU A 207 7.83 14.67 19.10
C GLU A 207 6.95 15.91 18.85
N GLU A 208 5.94 15.79 17.98
CA GLU A 208 5.00 16.84 17.60
C GLU A 208 5.71 18.11 17.09
N MET A 209 6.76 17.94 16.27
CA MET A 209 7.61 19.03 15.80
C MET A 209 8.00 18.91 14.32
N LEU A 210 8.29 20.07 13.72
CA LEU A 210 8.83 20.18 12.36
C LEU A 210 10.36 20.13 12.41
N GLU A 211 10.94 19.07 11.88
CA GLU A 211 12.38 18.87 11.71
C GLU A 211 12.83 19.53 10.41
N TYR A 212 13.51 20.67 10.54
CA TYR A 212 14.06 21.41 9.40
C TYR A 212 15.19 22.33 9.85
N GLU A 213 16.27 22.37 9.08
CA GLU A 213 17.39 23.28 9.28
C GLU A 213 17.37 24.33 8.17
N GLY A 214 16.92 25.55 8.47
CA GLY A 214 16.87 26.63 7.48
C GLY A 214 15.79 27.66 7.76
N ASP A 215 15.51 28.49 6.75
CA ASP A 215 14.38 29.42 6.77
C ASP A 215 13.11 28.68 6.39
N ILE A 216 12.18 28.54 7.34
CA ILE A 216 10.91 27.82 7.16
C ILE A 216 10.09 28.34 5.97
N ASN A 217 10.29 29.60 5.55
CA ASN A 217 9.58 30.16 4.41
C ASN A 217 9.94 29.49 3.08
N ASN A 218 11.12 28.86 2.99
CA ASN A 218 11.57 28.14 1.80
C ASN A 218 10.94 26.75 1.67
N ILE A 219 10.27 26.24 2.71
CA ILE A 219 9.67 24.90 2.69
C ILE A 219 8.57 24.86 1.64
N LYS A 220 8.67 23.89 0.71
CA LYS A 220 7.66 23.54 -0.29
C LYS A 220 6.97 22.21 0.00
N VAL A 221 7.66 21.27 0.64
CA VAL A 221 7.10 19.96 0.97
C VAL A 221 7.36 19.61 2.43
N ILE A 222 6.30 19.29 3.15
CA ILE A 222 6.33 18.79 4.52
C ILE A 222 6.05 17.29 4.44
N LEU A 223 7.04 16.49 4.77
CA LEU A 223 7.00 15.03 4.70
C LEU A 223 6.64 14.47 6.07
N TRP A 224 5.61 13.65 6.16
CA TRP A 224 5.32 12.92 7.39
C TRP A 224 6.43 11.91 7.67
N LYS A 225 6.92 11.80 8.90
CA LYS A 225 8.02 10.89 9.29
C LYS A 225 7.57 9.41 9.37
N GLY A 226 6.88 8.92 8.35
CA GLY A 226 6.59 7.50 8.14
C GLY A 226 7.42 6.92 7.00
N HIS A 227 7.54 5.59 6.98
CA HIS A 227 8.29 4.84 6.00
C HIS A 227 7.82 3.38 5.95
N CYS A 228 8.05 2.72 4.82
CA CYS A 228 7.80 1.29 4.71
C CYS A 228 8.95 0.46 5.31
N SER A 229 8.65 -0.34 6.33
CA SER A 229 9.65 -1.22 6.97
C SER A 229 10.22 -2.27 6.03
N VAL A 230 9.55 -2.59 4.92
CA VAL A 230 10.09 -3.50 3.89
C VAL A 230 11.16 -2.79 3.08
N HIS A 231 10.85 -1.59 2.56
CA HIS A 231 11.75 -0.88 1.65
C HIS A 231 12.96 -0.24 2.35
N GLU A 232 12.87 0.05 3.65
CA GLU A 232 14.02 0.45 4.48
C GLU A 232 15.11 -0.64 4.59
N ASN A 233 14.80 -1.89 4.25
CA ASN A 233 15.81 -2.95 4.23
C ASN A 233 16.67 -2.96 2.95
N PHE A 234 16.40 -2.09 1.98
CA PHE A 234 17.30 -1.86 0.85
C PHE A 234 18.22 -0.70 1.20
N THR A 235 19.53 -0.93 1.11
CA THR A 235 20.53 0.06 1.50
C THR A 235 21.49 0.32 0.35
N VAL A 236 22.15 1.49 0.39
CA VAL A 236 23.24 1.83 -0.51
C VAL A 236 24.33 0.75 -0.54
N LYS A 237 24.59 0.08 0.59
CA LYS A 237 25.55 -1.03 0.67
C LYS A 237 25.14 -2.24 -0.17
N ASN A 238 23.83 -2.52 -0.29
CA ASN A 238 23.34 -3.60 -1.16
C ASN A 238 23.65 -3.27 -2.62
N ILE A 239 23.39 -2.03 -3.03
CA ILE A 239 23.70 -1.56 -4.39
C ILE A 239 25.21 -1.60 -4.65
N ASP A 240 26.02 -1.04 -3.75
CA ASP A 240 27.48 -0.99 -3.92
C ASP A 240 28.09 -2.40 -4.01
N TYR A 241 27.62 -3.33 -3.17
CA TYR A 241 28.03 -4.73 -3.23
C TYR A 241 27.67 -5.38 -4.58
N LEU A 242 26.45 -5.16 -5.07
CA LEU A 242 26.02 -5.71 -6.35
C LEU A 242 26.82 -5.11 -7.51
N ARG A 243 27.07 -3.80 -7.49
CA ARG A 243 27.89 -3.11 -8.50
C ARG A 243 29.33 -3.63 -8.52
N GLU A 244 29.88 -4.06 -7.38
CA GLU A 244 31.20 -4.69 -7.32
C GLU A 244 31.21 -6.10 -7.93
N LYS A 245 30.17 -6.91 -7.67
CA LYS A 245 30.15 -8.33 -8.05
C LYS A 245 29.53 -8.61 -9.43
N GLN A 246 28.52 -7.85 -9.81
CA GLN A 246 27.72 -8.02 -11.02
C GLN A 246 27.38 -6.64 -11.61
N PRO A 247 28.40 -5.87 -12.07
CA PRO A 247 28.22 -4.50 -12.56
C PRO A 247 27.26 -4.38 -13.74
N GLU A 248 27.03 -5.48 -14.48
CA GLU A 248 26.15 -5.54 -15.63
C GLU A 248 24.65 -5.64 -15.31
N MET A 249 24.29 -5.86 -14.03
CA MET A 249 22.88 -5.96 -13.62
C MET A 249 22.20 -4.60 -13.61
N ASN A 250 20.99 -4.52 -14.16
CA ASN A 250 20.11 -3.38 -13.96
C ASN A 250 19.53 -3.44 -12.54
N ILE A 251 19.50 -2.33 -11.82
CA ILE A 251 18.90 -2.21 -10.48
C ILE A 251 17.61 -1.43 -10.60
N ILE A 252 16.51 -2.07 -10.20
CA ILE A 252 15.19 -1.45 -10.15
C ILE A 252 14.61 -1.54 -8.74
N VAL A 253 14.17 -0.41 -8.18
CA VAL A 253 13.65 -0.32 -6.81
C VAL A 253 12.27 0.33 -6.75
N HIS A 254 11.56 0.13 -5.64
CA HIS A 254 10.34 0.87 -5.37
C HIS A 254 10.65 2.29 -4.82
N PRO A 255 9.85 3.34 -5.12
CA PRO A 255 10.09 4.70 -4.64
C PRO A 255 9.86 4.90 -3.13
N GLU A 256 9.40 3.88 -2.41
CA GLU A 256 9.37 3.86 -0.94
C GLU A 256 10.77 3.61 -0.33
N CYS A 257 11.77 3.25 -1.14
CA CYS A 257 13.17 3.18 -0.70
C CYS A 257 13.73 4.59 -0.41
N SER A 258 14.76 4.64 0.44
CA SER A 258 15.44 5.91 0.76
C SER A 258 15.93 6.64 -0.49
N TYR A 259 16.05 7.97 -0.38
CA TYR A 259 16.49 8.82 -1.48
C TYR A 259 17.83 8.36 -2.06
N GLU A 260 18.79 8.02 -1.19
CA GLU A 260 20.12 7.57 -1.59
C GLU A 260 20.08 6.24 -2.36
N VAL A 261 19.14 5.37 -2.02
CA VAL A 261 18.93 4.08 -2.72
C VAL A 261 18.32 4.33 -4.09
N VAL A 262 17.30 5.19 -4.17
CA VAL A 262 16.67 5.56 -5.45
C VAL A 262 17.69 6.22 -6.38
N GLN A 263 18.47 7.19 -5.91
CA GLN A 263 19.47 7.89 -6.73
C GLN A 263 20.61 6.98 -7.23
N LYS A 264 20.89 5.88 -6.53
CA LYS A 264 21.91 4.89 -6.95
C LYS A 264 21.36 3.76 -7.81
N SER A 265 20.05 3.67 -7.98
CA SER A 265 19.39 2.64 -8.78
C SER A 265 19.25 3.11 -10.23
N ASP A 266 19.18 2.17 -11.18
CA ASP A 266 19.00 2.53 -12.60
C ASP A 266 17.55 2.90 -12.91
N TYR A 267 16.62 2.31 -12.16
CA TYR A 267 15.19 2.50 -12.32
C TYR A 267 14.51 2.59 -10.95
N ALA A 268 13.46 3.40 -10.85
CA ALA A 268 12.58 3.45 -9.70
C ALA A 268 11.12 3.63 -10.13
N GLY A 269 10.22 2.86 -9.53
CA GLY A 269 8.79 2.99 -9.83
C GLY A 269 7.89 2.03 -9.03
N SER A 270 6.58 2.18 -9.21
CA SER A 270 5.58 1.35 -8.54
C SER A 270 5.76 -0.14 -8.83
N THR A 271 5.09 -0.99 -8.06
CA THR A 271 4.98 -2.44 -8.36
C THR A 271 4.64 -2.71 -9.81
N LYS A 272 3.59 -2.09 -10.34
CA LYS A 272 3.23 -2.19 -11.76
C LYS A 272 4.37 -1.77 -12.69
N TYR A 273 5.06 -0.66 -12.42
CA TYR A 273 6.20 -0.23 -13.24
C TYR A 273 7.31 -1.27 -13.24
N ILE A 274 7.62 -1.86 -12.08
CA ILE A 274 8.62 -2.93 -11.96
C ILE A 274 8.21 -4.13 -12.81
N ILE A 275 6.98 -4.62 -12.66
CA ILE A 275 6.45 -5.76 -13.44
C ILE A 275 6.54 -5.47 -14.93
N ASP A 276 5.94 -4.36 -15.38
CA ASP A 276 5.90 -3.97 -16.78
C ASP A 276 7.32 -3.79 -17.38
N THR A 277 8.29 -3.31 -16.58
CA THR A 277 9.68 -3.13 -17.01
C THR A 277 10.37 -4.48 -17.22
N ILE A 278 10.19 -5.42 -16.29
CA ILE A 278 10.78 -6.76 -16.40
C ILE A 278 10.14 -7.57 -17.53
N GLU A 279 8.82 -7.49 -17.71
CA GLU A 279 8.11 -8.17 -18.79
C GLU A 279 8.58 -7.71 -20.18
N LYS A 280 8.84 -6.39 -20.34
CA LYS A 280 9.31 -5.79 -21.59
C LYS A 280 10.83 -5.92 -21.79
N ALA A 281 11.57 -6.33 -20.77
CA ALA A 281 13.01 -6.46 -20.86
C ALA A 281 13.42 -7.59 -21.83
N PRO A 282 14.52 -7.44 -22.59
CA PRO A 282 14.95 -8.46 -23.53
C PRO A 282 15.37 -9.74 -22.82
N SER A 283 15.22 -10.89 -23.49
CA SER A 283 15.75 -12.17 -23.00
C SER A 283 17.26 -12.09 -22.78
N GLY A 284 17.75 -12.72 -21.73
CA GLY A 284 19.14 -12.64 -21.28
C GLY A 284 19.51 -11.36 -20.53
N SER A 285 18.56 -10.42 -20.35
CA SER A 285 18.79 -9.27 -19.48
C SER A 285 18.93 -9.69 -18.02
N LYS A 286 19.65 -8.88 -17.25
CA LYS A 286 20.01 -9.15 -15.87
C LYS A 286 19.49 -8.04 -14.96
N TRP A 287 18.84 -8.42 -13.87
CA TRP A 287 18.09 -7.51 -12.99
C TRP A 287 18.25 -7.85 -11.52
N ALA A 288 18.46 -6.82 -10.70
CA ALA A 288 18.26 -6.88 -9.27
C ALA A 288 17.07 -6.02 -8.87
N ILE A 289 16.09 -6.64 -8.20
CA ILE A 289 14.82 -6.00 -7.87
C ILE A 289 14.77 -5.70 -6.37
N GLY A 290 14.51 -4.43 -6.03
CA GLY A 290 14.34 -3.95 -4.66
C GLY A 290 12.88 -3.65 -4.32
N THR A 291 12.10 -4.69 -4.06
CA THR A 291 10.73 -4.60 -3.51
C THR A 291 10.37 -5.87 -2.73
N GLU A 292 9.10 -6.03 -2.35
CA GLU A 292 8.61 -7.15 -1.55
C GLU A 292 8.94 -8.53 -2.16
N MET A 293 9.38 -9.46 -1.30
CA MET A 293 10.01 -10.72 -1.69
C MET A 293 9.08 -11.71 -2.41
N ASN A 294 7.79 -11.79 -2.06
CA ASN A 294 6.87 -12.69 -2.75
C ASN A 294 6.70 -12.29 -4.22
N LEU A 295 6.61 -10.98 -4.50
CA LEU A 295 6.59 -10.48 -5.87
C LEU A 295 7.89 -10.82 -6.60
N VAL A 296 9.06 -10.55 -5.99
CA VAL A 296 10.36 -10.84 -6.62
C VAL A 296 10.48 -12.33 -6.97
N LYS A 297 10.11 -13.23 -6.05
CA LYS A 297 10.10 -14.69 -6.31
C LYS A 297 9.19 -15.05 -7.47
N ARG A 298 7.99 -14.46 -7.55
CA ARG A 298 7.06 -14.70 -8.65
C ARG A 298 7.63 -14.22 -9.98
N ILE A 299 8.24 -13.04 -10.01
CA ILE A 299 8.90 -12.50 -11.21
C ILE A 299 10.03 -13.43 -11.66
N ILE A 300 10.88 -13.93 -10.74
CA ILE A 300 11.94 -14.90 -11.04
C ILE A 300 11.37 -16.17 -11.69
N ASN A 301 10.30 -16.73 -11.11
CA ASN A 301 9.69 -17.96 -11.61
C ASN A 301 9.02 -17.77 -12.98
N SER A 302 8.44 -16.60 -13.25
CA SER A 302 7.74 -16.30 -14.51
C SER A 302 8.67 -15.91 -15.67
N HIS A 303 9.94 -15.59 -15.40
CA HIS A 303 10.89 -15.12 -16.41
C HIS A 303 12.20 -15.93 -16.39
N PRO A 304 12.17 -17.25 -16.66
CA PRO A 304 13.36 -18.09 -16.68
C PRO A 304 14.35 -17.71 -17.79
N ASP A 305 13.91 -16.89 -18.74
CA ASP A 305 14.71 -16.37 -19.84
C ASP A 305 15.58 -15.16 -19.45
N LYS A 306 15.52 -14.70 -18.19
CA LYS A 306 16.25 -13.55 -17.64
C LYS A 306 17.00 -13.94 -16.37
N GLU A 307 18.08 -13.25 -16.05
CA GLU A 307 18.79 -13.42 -14.77
C GLU A 307 18.23 -12.42 -13.76
N ILE A 308 17.47 -12.88 -12.78
CA ILE A 308 16.79 -12.00 -11.82
C ILE A 308 17.17 -12.40 -10.39
N VAL A 309 17.57 -11.41 -9.58
CA VAL A 309 17.88 -11.58 -8.15
C VAL A 309 17.14 -10.54 -7.30
N SER A 310 16.94 -10.84 -6.01
CA SER A 310 16.55 -9.82 -5.04
C SER A 310 17.76 -8.94 -4.71
N LEU A 311 17.57 -7.61 -4.68
CA LEU A 311 18.60 -6.67 -4.24
C LEU A 311 19.04 -6.93 -2.78
N ASN A 312 18.13 -7.45 -1.95
CA ASN A 312 18.45 -7.94 -0.62
C ASN A 312 17.91 -9.37 -0.43
N PRO A 313 18.75 -10.41 -0.57
CA PRO A 313 18.32 -11.81 -0.47
C PRO A 313 17.97 -12.23 0.98
N TYR A 314 18.36 -11.45 1.99
CA TYR A 314 18.10 -11.74 3.40
C TYR A 314 16.83 -11.06 3.93
N MET A 315 16.10 -10.36 3.06
CA MET A 315 14.88 -9.67 3.43
C MET A 315 13.77 -10.64 3.84
N CYS A 316 13.12 -10.35 4.95
CA CYS A 316 11.87 -11.00 5.33
C CYS A 316 10.71 -10.43 4.49
N PRO A 317 9.79 -11.29 4.00
CA PRO A 317 8.54 -10.82 3.39
C PRO A 317 7.75 -9.90 4.33
N CYS A 318 6.83 -9.13 3.76
CA CYS A 318 5.97 -8.25 4.54
C CYS A 318 5.13 -9.06 5.56
N LEU A 319 5.45 -8.92 6.85
CA LEU A 319 4.84 -9.72 7.91
C LEU A 319 3.33 -9.55 7.97
N THR A 320 2.81 -8.35 7.69
CA THR A 320 1.37 -8.07 7.76
C THR A 320 0.61 -8.56 6.54
N MET A 321 1.19 -8.47 5.33
CA MET A 321 0.63 -9.11 4.12
C MET A 321 0.52 -10.62 4.30
N ASN A 322 1.59 -11.24 4.82
CA ASN A 322 1.68 -12.69 5.04
C ASN A 322 0.79 -13.22 6.18
N ARG A 323 0.06 -12.35 6.89
CA ARG A 323 -0.98 -12.78 7.85
C ARG A 323 -2.18 -13.40 7.17
N ILE A 324 -2.45 -12.97 5.94
CA ILE A 324 -3.42 -13.66 5.10
C ILE A 324 -2.73 -14.92 4.59
N ASP A 325 -3.15 -16.05 5.14
CA ASP A 325 -2.67 -17.38 4.79
C ASP A 325 -3.87 -18.29 4.44
N LEU A 326 -3.56 -19.50 3.97
CA LEU A 326 -4.59 -20.44 3.55
C LEU A 326 -5.58 -20.80 4.69
N PRO A 327 -5.16 -21.01 5.96
CA PRO A 327 -6.08 -21.17 7.08
C PRO A 327 -7.05 -19.99 7.29
N HIS A 328 -6.58 -18.75 7.29
CA HIS A 328 -7.44 -17.58 7.48
C HIS A 328 -8.37 -17.38 6.28
N LEU A 329 -7.87 -17.61 5.05
CA LEU A 329 -8.71 -17.57 3.84
C LEU A 329 -9.85 -18.59 3.94
N LEU A 330 -9.53 -19.84 4.26
CA LEU A 330 -10.55 -20.89 4.39
C LEU A 330 -11.55 -20.57 5.49
N TRP A 331 -11.10 -20.04 6.63
CA TRP A 331 -12.00 -19.64 7.70
C TRP A 331 -12.98 -18.54 7.27
N ALA A 332 -12.49 -17.52 6.56
CA ALA A 332 -13.35 -16.47 6.02
C ALA A 332 -14.39 -17.03 5.04
N LEU A 333 -13.97 -17.93 4.15
CA LEU A 333 -14.84 -18.55 3.14
C LEU A 333 -15.89 -19.49 3.75
N GLU A 334 -15.51 -20.37 4.69
CA GLU A 334 -16.48 -21.23 5.39
C GLU A 334 -17.47 -20.37 6.19
N SER A 335 -17.03 -19.26 6.78
CA SER A 335 -17.93 -18.35 7.51
C SER A 335 -18.97 -17.71 6.58
N ILE A 336 -18.58 -17.35 5.35
CA ILE A 336 -19.50 -16.84 4.33
C ILE A 336 -20.53 -17.92 3.95
N GLU A 337 -20.09 -19.15 3.68
CA GLU A 337 -20.99 -20.26 3.32
C GLU A 337 -21.97 -20.60 4.47
N GLU A 338 -21.53 -20.47 5.71
CA GLU A 338 -22.36 -20.64 6.92
C GLU A 338 -23.28 -19.43 7.21
N GLY A 339 -23.21 -18.34 6.43
CA GLY A 339 -23.98 -17.12 6.65
C GLY A 339 -23.56 -16.32 7.87
N LYS A 340 -22.32 -16.49 8.36
CA LYS A 340 -21.76 -15.78 9.51
C LYS A 340 -20.95 -14.57 9.03
N GLU A 341 -21.25 -13.41 9.60
CA GLU A 341 -20.45 -12.21 9.38
C GLU A 341 -19.21 -12.25 10.29
N VAL A 342 -18.05 -12.51 9.69
CA VAL A 342 -16.74 -12.40 10.34
C VAL A 342 -15.87 -11.43 9.57
N ASN A 343 -15.09 -10.63 10.30
CA ASN A 343 -14.08 -9.73 9.72
C ASN A 343 -14.58 -8.83 8.57
N GLN A 344 -15.86 -8.44 8.63
CA GLN A 344 -16.40 -7.48 7.69
C GLN A 344 -15.79 -6.11 7.97
N ILE A 345 -15.22 -5.52 6.93
CA ILE A 345 -14.78 -4.13 6.95
C ILE A 345 -16.00 -3.24 6.70
N LYS A 346 -16.17 -2.24 7.56
CA LYS A 346 -17.19 -1.21 7.40
C LYS A 346 -16.63 0.13 7.81
N VAL A 347 -16.57 1.05 6.86
CA VAL A 347 -16.25 2.46 7.06
C VAL A 347 -17.56 3.21 7.31
N ASP A 348 -17.58 4.08 8.31
CA ASP A 348 -18.76 4.89 8.58
C ASP A 348 -19.00 5.91 7.48
N LYS A 349 -20.26 6.33 7.31
CA LYS A 349 -20.67 7.18 6.19
C LYS A 349 -19.93 8.51 6.13
N HIS A 350 -19.66 9.14 7.28
CA HIS A 350 -18.99 10.43 7.30
C HIS A 350 -17.55 10.31 6.82
N THR A 351 -16.82 9.33 7.36
CA THR A 351 -15.45 9.00 6.92
C THR A 351 -15.42 8.62 5.43
N ALA A 352 -16.39 7.84 4.97
CA ALA A 352 -16.48 7.44 3.56
C ALA A 352 -16.70 8.65 2.64
N GLU A 353 -17.60 9.57 2.99
CA GLU A 353 -17.87 10.78 2.19
C GLU A 353 -16.62 11.66 2.02
N GLY A 354 -15.85 11.88 3.08
CA GLY A 354 -14.58 12.62 2.99
C GLY A 354 -13.54 11.84 2.17
N ALA A 355 -13.40 10.53 2.41
CA ALA A 355 -12.44 9.70 1.70
C ALA A 355 -12.72 9.62 0.20
N VAL A 356 -13.99 9.56 -0.21
CA VAL A 356 -14.41 9.62 -1.61
C VAL A 356 -13.93 10.91 -2.26
N LYS A 357 -14.03 12.08 -1.59
CA LYS A 357 -13.53 13.33 -2.17
C LYS A 357 -12.03 13.26 -2.48
N ALA A 358 -11.22 12.76 -1.55
CA ALA A 358 -9.78 12.61 -1.76
C ALA A 358 -9.45 11.61 -2.88
N LEU A 359 -10.17 10.48 -2.93
CA LEU A 359 -10.04 9.47 -3.98
C LEU A 359 -10.47 9.99 -5.35
N THR A 360 -11.59 10.71 -5.44
CA THR A 360 -12.07 11.35 -6.68
C THR A 360 -11.05 12.35 -7.20
N ASN A 361 -10.50 13.20 -6.33
CA ASN A 361 -9.46 14.13 -6.72
C ASN A 361 -8.25 13.42 -7.35
N MET A 362 -7.89 12.24 -6.86
CA MET A 362 -6.85 11.41 -7.47
C MET A 362 -7.29 10.78 -8.79
N LEU A 363 -8.47 10.15 -8.82
CA LEU A 363 -8.95 9.35 -9.94
C LEU A 363 -9.25 10.16 -11.20
N GLU A 364 -9.71 11.40 -11.05
CA GLU A 364 -9.88 12.34 -12.18
C GLU A 364 -8.56 12.69 -12.89
N ARG A 365 -7.42 12.34 -12.29
CA ARG A 365 -6.05 12.73 -12.69
C ARG A 365 -5.13 11.51 -12.84
N ALA A 366 -5.67 10.30 -12.74
CA ALA A 366 -4.95 9.03 -12.77
C ALA A 366 -4.58 8.60 -14.18
#